data_AF-A0A5C6VZA3-F1
#
_entry.id   AF-A0A5C6VZA3-F1
#
_cell.length_a   1.000
_cell.length_b   1.000
_cell.length_c   1.000
_cell.angle_alpha   90.00
_cell.angle_beta   90.00
_cell.angle_gamma   90.00
#
_symmetry.space_group_name_H-M   'P 1'
#
loop_
_entity.id
_entity.type
_entity.pdbx_description
1 polymer ?
#
loop_
_entity_poly.entity_id
_entity_poly.type
_entity_poly.pdbx_seq_one_letter_code
_entity_poly.pdbx_strand_id
1 'polypeptide(L)'
;MNNRSLMIFAFLFIGISIIGSKVIIDEKMISSEHTEQRQIERELTLPASSVFSNRKLDELTIVNNEKAVEEIKADYRMKFEELQEDTNVKIDSLLEEAKKEYQTLERTQEKTSLVDFYQKYASAGQVIEEQTEQQFYILYEDLTKKLEQLTYGEEAAEEFKEIYIEQKQERKTELLKKAISIVKN
;
A
#
# COMPACT_ATOMS: atom_id res chain seq x y z
N MET A 1 35.44 9.89 -11.17
CA MET A 1 34.34 9.09 -10.58
C MET A 1 34.77 7.63 -10.65
N ASN A 2 35.19 7.03 -9.53
CA ASN A 2 35.75 5.67 -9.57
C ASN A 2 34.62 4.64 -9.51
N ASN A 3 34.66 3.69 -10.45
CA ASN A 3 33.66 2.62 -10.65
C ASN A 3 33.38 1.77 -9.40
N ARG A 4 34.21 1.88 -8.35
CA ARG A 4 34.03 1.24 -7.05
C ARG A 4 32.91 1.86 -6.21
N SER A 5 32.66 3.16 -6.33
CA SER A 5 31.58 3.83 -5.59
C SER A 5 30.21 3.42 -6.15
N LEU A 6 30.08 3.30 -7.48
CA LEU A 6 28.83 2.93 -8.15
C LEU A 6 28.40 1.48 -7.89
N MET A 7 29.36 0.55 -7.70
CA MET A 7 29.05 -0.86 -7.45
C MET A 7 28.48 -1.11 -6.04
N ILE A 8 28.92 -0.38 -5.02
CA ILE A 8 28.48 -0.59 -3.64
C ILE A 8 26.98 -0.23 -3.48
N PHE A 9 26.50 0.80 -4.20
CA PHE A 9 25.08 1.16 -4.21
C PHE A 9 24.20 0.13 -4.93
N ALA A 10 24.74 -0.65 -5.87
CA ALA A 10 23.97 -1.65 -6.63
C ALA A 10 23.82 -3.00 -5.90
N PHE A 11 24.76 -3.37 -5.01
CA PHE A 11 24.77 -4.69 -4.38
C PHE A 11 23.87 -4.83 -3.14
N LEU A 12 23.35 -3.73 -2.58
CA LEU A 12 22.34 -3.76 -1.51
C LEU A 12 20.89 -3.94 -2.02
N PHE A 13 20.69 -4.08 -3.33
CA PHE A 13 19.38 -4.07 -3.99
C PHE A 13 18.89 -5.42 -4.56
N ILE A 14 19.59 -6.53 -4.34
CA ILE A 14 19.21 -7.85 -4.92
C ILE A 14 18.37 -8.72 -3.94
N GLY A 15 18.12 -8.26 -2.71
CA GLY A 15 17.56 -9.11 -1.66
C GLY A 15 16.05 -9.37 -1.64
N ILE A 16 15.20 -8.64 -2.38
CA ILE A 16 13.73 -8.82 -2.31
C ILE A 16 13.06 -8.59 -3.67
N SER A 17 13.48 -9.36 -4.67
CA SER A 17 12.64 -9.65 -5.83
C SER A 17 12.36 -11.14 -5.80
N ILE A 18 11.11 -11.53 -6.06
CA ILE A 18 10.58 -12.90 -6.13
C ILE A 18 9.87 -13.36 -4.84
N ILE A 19 8.73 -12.73 -4.56
CA ILE A 19 7.45 -13.39 -4.23
C ILE A 19 6.40 -12.46 -4.85
N GLY A 20 5.62 -12.76 -5.88
CA GLY A 20 5.17 -14.03 -6.42
C GLY A 20 3.66 -13.90 -6.56
N SER A 21 3.17 -13.55 -7.76
CA SER A 21 1.76 -13.77 -8.14
C SER A 21 1.65 -13.87 -9.65
N LYS A 22 1.53 -15.12 -10.11
CA LYS A 22 0.93 -15.43 -11.40
C LYS A 22 -0.57 -15.23 -11.25
N VAL A 23 -1.10 -14.15 -11.79
CA VAL A 23 -2.54 -14.06 -12.04
C VAL A 23 -2.79 -14.69 -13.41
N ILE A 24 -3.22 -15.95 -13.38
CA ILE A 24 -3.84 -16.64 -14.51
C ILE A 24 -5.31 -16.18 -14.47
N ILE A 25 -5.70 -15.29 -15.39
CA ILE A 25 -7.11 -15.00 -15.64
C ILE A 25 -7.58 -16.04 -16.66
N ASP A 26 -8.31 -17.04 -16.20
CA ASP A 26 -9.04 -17.96 -17.08
C ASP A 26 -10.38 -17.28 -17.43
N GLU A 27 -10.48 -16.82 -18.66
CA GLU A 27 -11.65 -16.20 -19.25
C GLU A 27 -12.64 -17.30 -19.63
N LYS A 28 -13.66 -17.54 -18.81
CA LYS A 28 -14.81 -18.36 -19.21
C LYS A 28 -16.06 -17.51 -19.41
N MET A 29 -16.29 -17.21 -20.69
CA MET A 29 -17.51 -16.65 -21.25
C MET A 29 -18.74 -17.53 -20.98
N ILE A 30 -19.79 -16.84 -20.54
CA ILE A 30 -21.19 -16.84 -21.01
C ILE A 30 -21.82 -18.17 -21.49
N SER A 31 -22.90 -18.49 -20.80
CA SER A 31 -23.94 -19.47 -21.07
C SER A 31 -24.86 -19.09 -22.25
N SER A 32 -25.20 -20.09 -23.07
CA SER A 32 -26.47 -20.28 -23.80
C SER A 32 -26.55 -21.79 -24.13
N GLU A 33 -27.65 -22.54 -24.13
CA GLU A 33 -29.06 -22.22 -24.36
C GLU A 33 -29.90 -23.50 -24.10
N HIS A 34 -31.20 -23.32 -23.79
CA HIS A 34 -32.36 -24.19 -24.10
C HIS A 34 -32.41 -25.65 -23.60
N THR A 35 -33.51 -26.32 -23.26
CA THR A 35 -34.95 -26.09 -22.93
C THR A 35 -35.48 -27.53 -22.74
N GLU A 36 -36.31 -27.82 -21.72
CA GLU A 36 -37.49 -28.68 -21.87
C GLU A 36 -38.44 -28.52 -20.67
N GLN A 37 -39.70 -28.20 -21.00
CA GLN A 37 -40.82 -28.10 -20.09
C GLN A 37 -41.44 -29.48 -19.84
N ARG A 38 -41.88 -29.77 -18.61
CA ARG A 38 -43.04 -30.65 -18.38
C ARG A 38 -43.91 -30.20 -17.19
N GLN A 39 -45.09 -29.75 -17.59
CA GLN A 39 -46.45 -30.00 -17.09
C GLN A 39 -46.88 -29.65 -15.65
N ILE A 40 -48.06 -29.04 -15.65
CA ILE A 40 -48.85 -28.36 -14.63
C ILE A 40 -49.62 -29.35 -13.76
N GLU A 41 -49.69 -29.10 -12.45
CA GLU A 41 -50.86 -29.45 -11.65
C GLU A 41 -51.23 -28.29 -10.70
N ARG A 42 -52.53 -28.02 -10.61
CA ARG A 42 -53.14 -26.84 -9.97
C ARG A 42 -53.18 -26.97 -8.46
N GLU A 43 -52.91 -25.86 -7.76
CA GLU A 43 -53.78 -25.44 -6.65
C GLU A 43 -53.80 -23.90 -6.54
N LEU A 44 -54.96 -23.29 -6.78
CA LEU A 44 -55.20 -21.87 -6.54
C LEU A 44 -55.26 -21.66 -5.02
N THR A 45 -54.17 -21.20 -4.43
CA THR A 45 -54.24 -20.51 -3.14
C THR A 45 -54.17 -19.01 -3.39
N LEU A 46 -55.12 -18.29 -2.78
CA LEU A 46 -55.34 -16.87 -2.92
C LEU A 46 -54.06 -16.08 -2.55
N PRO A 47 -53.75 -14.97 -3.24
CA PRO A 47 -52.51 -14.24 -3.01
C PRO A 47 -52.52 -13.58 -1.62
N ALA A 48 -51.66 -14.07 -0.72
CA ALA A 48 -51.28 -13.32 0.46
C ALA A 48 -50.46 -12.10 0.00
N SER A 49 -51.00 -10.93 0.30
CA SER A 49 -50.45 -9.62 0.01
C SER A 49 -49.03 -9.42 0.58
N SER A 50 -48.02 -9.38 -0.28
CA SER A 50 -47.05 -8.27 -0.41
C SER A 50 -45.93 -8.65 -1.39
N VAL A 51 -46.17 -8.48 -2.70
CA VAL A 51 -45.13 -8.68 -3.74
C VAL A 51 -44.34 -7.38 -4.02
N PHE A 52 -44.66 -6.29 -3.33
CA PHE A 52 -44.02 -4.99 -3.52
C PHE A 52 -43.72 -4.31 -2.18
N SER A 53 -42.56 -4.59 -1.56
CA SER A 53 -41.90 -3.64 -0.62
C SER A 53 -40.44 -3.97 -0.20
N ASN A 54 -39.74 -4.93 -0.80
CA ASN A 54 -38.34 -5.20 -0.41
C ASN A 54 -37.31 -4.41 -1.25
N ARG A 55 -37.60 -4.14 -2.52
CA ARG A 55 -36.64 -3.45 -3.43
C ARG A 55 -36.18 -2.08 -2.93
N LYS A 56 -37.08 -1.26 -2.39
CA LYS A 56 -36.73 0.09 -1.90
C LYS A 56 -35.93 0.04 -0.59
N LEU A 57 -36.14 -1.00 0.23
CA LEU A 57 -35.40 -1.19 1.47
C LEU A 57 -33.99 -1.73 1.19
N ASP A 58 -33.88 -2.68 0.26
CA ASP A 58 -32.59 -3.23 -0.19
C ASP A 58 -31.75 -2.14 -0.87
N GLU A 59 -32.36 -1.33 -1.73
CA GLU A 59 -31.71 -0.17 -2.37
C GLU A 59 -31.24 0.87 -1.33
N LEU A 60 -32.07 1.21 -0.33
CA LEU A 60 -31.66 2.15 0.73
C LEU A 60 -30.51 1.60 1.58
N THR A 61 -30.50 0.28 1.85
CA THR A 61 -29.48 -0.38 2.67
C THR A 61 -28.15 -0.46 1.94
N ILE A 62 -28.18 -0.81 0.65
CA ILE A 62 -26.97 -0.83 -0.20
C ILE A 62 -26.40 0.58 -0.34
N VAL A 63 -27.22 1.59 -0.67
CA VAL A 63 -26.78 2.99 -0.80
C VAL A 63 -26.19 3.52 0.51
N ASN A 64 -26.75 3.15 1.66
CA ASN A 64 -26.22 3.56 2.96
C ASN A 64 -24.87 2.89 3.27
N ASN A 65 -24.70 1.62 2.89
CA ASN A 65 -23.43 0.91 3.08
C ASN A 65 -22.34 1.42 2.13
N GLU A 66 -22.65 1.70 0.87
CA GLU A 66 -21.70 2.31 -0.08
C GLU A 66 -21.20 3.67 0.42
N LYS A 67 -22.12 4.53 0.90
CA LYS A 67 -21.74 5.82 1.49
C LYS A 67 -20.85 5.64 2.72
N ALA A 68 -21.19 4.69 3.60
CA ALA A 68 -20.37 4.39 4.78
C ALA A 68 -18.98 3.86 4.42
N VAL A 69 -18.87 3.03 3.38
CA VAL A 69 -17.57 2.54 2.86
C VAL A 69 -16.71 3.70 2.38
N GLU A 70 -17.25 4.60 1.57
CA GLU A 70 -16.49 5.75 1.07
C GLU A 70 -16.05 6.69 2.21
N GLU A 71 -16.91 6.89 3.21
CA GLU A 71 -16.55 7.67 4.41
C GLU A 71 -15.42 7.01 5.21
N ILE A 72 -15.46 5.68 5.39
CA ILE A 72 -14.38 4.93 6.03
C ILE A 72 -13.10 5.05 5.20
N LYS A 73 -13.16 4.80 3.89
CA LYS A 73 -11.99 4.90 3.01
C LYS A 73 -11.37 6.29 3.04
N ALA A 74 -12.18 7.34 3.01
CA ALA A 74 -11.69 8.73 3.09
C ALA A 74 -10.94 9.00 4.40
N ASP A 75 -11.45 8.52 5.55
CA ASP A 75 -10.77 8.62 6.84
C ASP A 75 -9.40 7.92 6.82
N TYR A 76 -9.32 6.72 6.25
CA TYR A 76 -8.05 6.01 6.15
C TYR A 76 -7.09 6.60 5.15
N ARG A 77 -7.57 7.19 4.04
CA ARG A 77 -6.70 7.93 3.11
C ARG A 77 -5.94 9.02 3.85
N MET A 78 -6.63 9.82 4.67
CA MET A 78 -5.97 10.85 5.49
C MET A 78 -4.95 10.24 6.46
N LYS A 79 -5.28 9.14 7.15
CA LYS A 79 -4.34 8.47 8.08
C LYS A 79 -3.10 7.92 7.38
N PHE A 80 -3.24 7.37 6.18
CA PHE A 80 -2.09 6.89 5.39
C PHE A 80 -1.25 8.04 4.84
N GLU A 81 -1.88 9.15 4.42
CA GLU A 81 -1.17 10.38 4.03
C GLU A 81 -0.37 10.97 5.21
N GLU A 82 -0.96 11.02 6.41
CA GLU A 82 -0.26 11.43 7.63
C GLU A 82 0.94 10.53 7.93
N LEU A 83 0.77 9.20 7.85
CA LEU A 83 1.88 8.25 8.02
C LEU A 83 3.00 8.50 6.99
N GLN A 84 2.65 8.79 5.73
CA GLN A 84 3.62 9.07 4.69
C GLN A 84 4.39 10.37 4.98
N GLU A 85 3.70 11.43 5.39
CA GLU A 85 4.32 12.72 5.71
C GLU A 85 5.27 12.60 6.91
N ASP A 86 4.83 11.94 7.99
CA ASP A 86 5.66 11.67 9.16
C ASP A 86 6.94 10.90 8.81
N THR A 87 6.81 9.94 7.88
CA THR A 87 7.93 9.15 7.37
C THR A 87 8.92 10.02 6.59
N ASN A 88 8.41 10.89 5.72
CA ASN A 88 9.22 11.81 4.94
C ASN A 88 10.00 12.78 5.83
N VAL A 89 9.37 13.35 6.85
CA VAL A 89 10.01 14.26 7.81
C VAL A 89 11.18 13.60 8.54
N LYS A 90 11.01 12.35 8.99
CA LYS A 90 12.08 11.57 9.65
C LYS A 90 13.25 11.32 8.70
N ILE A 91 12.95 10.97 7.46
CA ILE A 91 13.95 10.72 6.42
C ILE A 91 14.72 12.00 6.05
N ASP A 92 14.04 13.12 5.87
CA ASP A 92 14.69 14.39 5.53
C ASP A 92 15.59 14.87 6.68
N SER A 93 15.17 14.65 7.92
CA SER A 93 16.01 14.91 9.10
C SER A 93 17.28 14.06 9.08
N LEU A 94 17.15 12.76 8.78
CA LEU A 94 18.29 11.83 8.67
C LEU A 94 19.28 12.25 7.56
N LEU A 95 18.76 12.74 6.42
CA LEU A 95 19.59 13.23 5.32
C LEU A 95 20.36 14.51 5.69
N GLU A 96 19.73 15.45 6.39
CA GLU A 96 20.40 16.67 6.84
C GLU A 96 21.48 16.39 7.89
N GLU A 97 21.27 15.39 8.75
CA GLU A 97 22.32 14.88 9.64
C GLU A 97 23.49 14.28 8.83
N ALA A 98 23.19 13.40 7.87
CA ALA A 98 24.20 12.77 7.01
C ALA A 98 25.05 13.81 6.27
N LYS A 99 24.41 14.85 5.73
CA LYS A 99 25.08 15.94 5.05
C LYS A 99 26.03 16.72 5.96
N LYS A 100 25.61 17.07 7.19
CA LYS A 100 26.46 17.78 8.16
C LYS A 100 27.68 16.95 8.56
N GLU A 101 27.48 15.65 8.80
CA GLU A 101 28.56 14.74 9.16
C GLU A 101 29.53 14.53 8.00
N TYR A 102 29.03 14.31 6.78
CA TYR A 102 29.85 14.19 5.57
C TYR A 102 30.75 15.42 5.35
N GLN A 103 30.19 16.62 5.44
CA GLN A 103 30.96 17.87 5.33
C GLN A 103 32.01 18.06 6.43
N THR A 104 31.82 17.42 7.60
CA THR A 104 32.81 17.46 8.68
C THR A 104 33.96 16.51 8.37
N LEU A 105 33.64 15.28 7.94
CA LEU A 105 34.63 14.26 7.53
C LEU A 105 35.55 14.75 6.41
N GLU A 106 35.00 15.46 5.41
CA GLU A 106 35.82 16.02 4.34
C GLU A 106 36.81 17.10 4.82
N ARG A 107 36.46 17.87 5.85
CA ARG A 107 37.30 18.95 6.39
C ARG A 107 38.37 18.45 7.35
N THR A 108 38.06 17.45 8.17
CA THR A 108 38.95 16.97 9.24
C THR A 108 39.97 15.93 8.75
N GLN A 109 39.81 15.41 7.52
CA GLN A 109 40.56 14.24 7.02
C GLN A 109 40.49 13.03 7.98
N GLU A 110 39.46 12.98 8.82
CA GLU A 110 39.25 11.86 9.72
C GLU A 110 39.03 10.58 8.92
N LYS A 111 39.76 9.53 9.29
CA LYS A 111 39.69 8.22 8.65
C LYS A 111 38.50 7.40 9.13
N THR A 112 37.39 8.01 9.53
CA THR A 112 36.13 7.26 9.62
C THR A 112 35.90 6.68 8.24
N SER A 113 35.79 5.36 8.16
CA SER A 113 35.65 4.72 6.87
C SER A 113 34.36 5.25 6.25
N LEU A 114 34.41 5.72 4.99
CA LEU A 114 33.19 6.05 4.25
C LEU A 114 32.18 4.89 4.31
N VAL A 115 32.67 3.65 4.44
CA VAL A 115 31.85 2.46 4.69
C VAL A 115 31.04 2.57 5.97
N ASP A 116 31.65 2.97 7.09
CA ASP A 116 30.97 3.09 8.39
C ASP A 116 29.94 4.20 8.36
N PHE A 117 30.26 5.32 7.70
CA PHE A 117 29.32 6.41 7.45
C PHE A 117 28.10 5.93 6.67
N TYR A 118 28.31 5.26 5.53
CA TYR A 118 27.19 4.73 4.74
C TYR A 118 26.37 3.70 5.50
N GLN A 119 27.03 2.79 6.23
CA GLN A 119 26.36 1.76 6.99
C GLN A 119 25.46 2.36 8.08
N LYS A 120 25.96 3.37 8.81
CA LYS A 120 25.19 4.10 9.82
C LYS A 120 23.87 4.65 9.27
N TYR A 121 23.94 5.42 8.18
CA TYR A 121 22.76 6.07 7.62
C TYR A 121 21.84 5.10 6.87
N ALA A 122 22.38 4.05 6.26
CA ALA A 122 21.57 2.97 5.67
C ALA A 122 20.77 2.23 6.75
N SER A 123 21.41 1.85 7.86
CA SER A 123 20.72 1.18 8.97
C SER A 123 19.68 2.08 9.64
N ALA A 124 19.98 3.37 9.83
CA ALA A 124 19.00 4.31 10.37
C ALA A 124 17.77 4.49 9.46
N GLY A 125 17.99 4.58 8.14
CA GLY A 125 16.90 4.64 7.16
C GLY A 125 16.05 3.37 7.15
N GLN A 126 16.68 2.19 7.26
CA GLN A 126 15.98 0.92 7.36
C GLN A 126 15.07 0.86 8.60
N VAL A 127 15.53 1.35 9.76
CA VAL A 127 14.70 1.40 10.97
C VAL A 127 13.46 2.26 10.77
N ILE A 128 13.58 3.43 10.11
CA ILE A 128 12.43 4.28 9.80
C ILE A 128 11.44 3.54 8.89
N GLU A 129 11.94 2.85 7.87
CA GLU A 129 11.12 2.09 6.93
C GLU A 129 10.38 0.92 7.59
N GLU A 130 11.06 0.15 8.45
CA GLU A 130 10.47 -0.96 9.19
C GLU A 130 9.36 -0.47 10.14
N GLN A 131 9.59 0.64 10.85
CA GLN A 131 8.58 1.25 11.71
C GLN A 131 7.38 1.75 10.89
N THR A 132 7.62 2.37 9.75
CA THR A 132 6.57 2.85 8.85
C THR A 132 5.73 1.69 8.34
N GLU A 133 6.37 0.61 7.91
CA GLU A 133 5.72 -0.60 7.42
C GLU A 133 4.86 -1.27 8.49
N GLN A 134 5.38 -1.35 9.73
CA GLN A 134 4.60 -1.85 10.86
C GLN A 134 3.34 -1.01 11.09
N GLN A 135 3.45 0.32 11.10
CA GLN A 135 2.29 1.21 11.29
C GLN A 135 1.30 1.12 10.12
N PHE A 136 1.81 1.01 8.89
CA PHE A 136 0.99 0.80 7.70
C PHE A 136 0.11 -0.45 7.86
N TYR A 137 0.70 -1.59 8.21
CA TYR A 137 -0.07 -2.84 8.34
C TYR A 137 -1.06 -2.80 9.51
N ILE A 138 -0.76 -2.09 10.59
CA ILE A 138 -1.73 -1.86 11.68
C ILE A 138 -2.95 -1.08 11.18
N LEU A 139 -2.73 0.01 10.44
CA LEU A 139 -3.82 0.80 9.86
C LEU A 139 -4.61 0.01 8.81
N TYR A 140 -3.90 -0.76 7.98
CA TYR A 140 -4.50 -1.60 6.95
C TYR A 140 -5.40 -2.68 7.55
N GLU A 141 -4.94 -3.37 8.59
CA GLU A 141 -5.75 -4.38 9.29
C GLU A 141 -7.00 -3.78 9.93
N ASP A 142 -6.89 -2.58 10.50
CA ASP A 142 -8.03 -1.87 11.09
C ASP A 142 -9.04 -1.41 10.02
N LEU A 143 -8.57 -0.92 8.87
CA LEU A 143 -9.40 -0.62 7.70
C LEU A 143 -10.17 -1.86 7.25
N THR A 144 -9.48 -2.97 7.00
CA THR A 144 -10.08 -4.21 6.51
C THR A 144 -11.17 -4.70 7.47
N LYS A 145 -10.92 -4.69 8.79
CA LYS A 145 -11.92 -5.08 9.80
C LYS A 145 -13.17 -4.20 9.75
N LYS A 146 -13.03 -2.90 9.50
CA LYS A 146 -14.19 -1.98 9.37
C LYS A 146 -14.98 -2.22 8.09
N LEU A 147 -14.32 -2.53 6.99
CA LEU A 147 -14.97 -2.86 5.72
C LEU A 147 -15.70 -4.21 5.79
N GLU A 148 -15.12 -5.20 6.46
CA GLU A 148 -15.74 -6.52 6.71
C GLU A 148 -17.06 -6.41 7.49
N GLN A 149 -17.15 -5.50 8.46
CA GLN A 149 -18.38 -5.23 9.20
C GLN A 149 -19.52 -4.72 8.30
N LEU A 150 -19.19 -4.14 7.15
CA LEU A 150 -20.16 -3.66 6.15
C LEU A 150 -20.39 -4.68 5.02
N THR A 151 -19.96 -5.93 5.20
CA THR A 151 -20.04 -7.04 4.20
C THR A 151 -19.12 -6.88 2.98
N TYR A 152 -18.15 -5.99 3.02
CA TYR A 152 -17.12 -5.86 1.98
C TYR A 152 -15.90 -6.72 2.33
N GLY A 153 -15.33 -7.41 1.34
CA GLY A 153 -14.13 -8.22 1.52
C GLY A 153 -12.84 -7.42 1.55
N GLU A 154 -11.72 -8.08 1.86
CA GLU A 154 -10.36 -7.51 1.88
C GLU A 154 -9.97 -6.81 0.57
N GLU A 155 -10.51 -7.27 -0.57
CA GLU A 155 -10.32 -6.63 -1.88
C GLU A 155 -10.71 -5.15 -1.90
N ALA A 156 -11.64 -4.73 -1.02
CA ALA A 156 -12.02 -3.33 -0.90
C ALA A 156 -10.92 -2.43 -0.31
N ALA A 157 -9.90 -3.00 0.33
CA ALA A 157 -8.75 -2.29 0.89
C ALA A 157 -7.48 -2.37 0.03
N GLU A 158 -7.39 -3.26 -0.97
CA GLU A 158 -6.14 -3.55 -1.70
C GLU A 158 -5.51 -2.29 -2.33
N GLU A 159 -6.33 -1.33 -2.78
CA GLU A 159 -5.85 -0.05 -3.33
C GLU A 159 -4.88 0.68 -2.39
N PHE A 160 -5.08 0.60 -1.08
CA PHE A 160 -4.24 1.28 -0.09
C PHE A 160 -2.85 0.65 0.01
N LYS A 161 -2.79 -0.68 -0.17
CA LYS A 161 -1.54 -1.43 -0.19
C LYS A 161 -0.77 -1.20 -1.46
N GLU A 162 -1.45 -1.14 -2.61
CA GLU A 162 -0.83 -0.76 -3.88
C GLU A 162 -0.21 0.64 -3.81
N ILE A 163 -0.99 1.64 -3.34
CA ILE A 163 -0.53 3.01 -3.14
C ILE A 163 0.70 3.05 -2.20
N TYR A 164 0.65 2.34 -1.08
CA TYR A 164 1.78 2.30 -0.15
C TYR A 164 3.05 1.72 -0.78
N ILE A 165 2.93 0.63 -1.55
CA ILE A 165 4.07 0.01 -2.25
C ILE A 165 4.67 0.97 -3.28
N GLU A 166 3.83 1.67 -4.04
CA GLU A 166 4.25 2.69 -5.00
C GLU A 166 5.02 3.82 -4.31
N GLN A 167 4.43 4.42 -3.28
CA GLN A 167 5.05 5.49 -2.51
C GLN A 167 6.37 5.06 -1.85
N LYS A 168 6.44 3.81 -1.36
CA LYS A 168 7.68 3.23 -0.82
C LYS A 168 8.79 3.19 -1.87
N GLN A 169 8.47 2.84 -3.12
CA GLN A 169 9.45 2.81 -4.21
C GLN A 169 9.85 4.20 -4.69
N GLU A 170 8.89 5.12 -4.80
CA GLU A 170 9.18 6.52 -5.13
C GLU A 170 10.11 7.16 -4.10
N ARG A 171 9.80 6.99 -2.81
CA ARG A 171 10.62 7.50 -1.71
C ARG A 171 12.04 6.95 -1.75
N LYS A 172 12.22 5.65 -2.02
CA LYS A 172 13.55 5.04 -2.19
C LYS A 172 14.32 5.67 -3.35
N THR A 173 13.65 5.93 -4.45
CA THR A 173 14.25 6.53 -5.64
C THR A 173 14.70 7.97 -5.37
N GLU A 174 13.84 8.78 -4.74
CA GLU A 174 14.17 10.16 -4.37
C GLU A 174 15.28 10.23 -3.31
N LEU A 175 15.26 9.31 -2.35
CA LEU A 175 16.33 9.18 -1.36
C LEU A 175 17.69 8.92 -2.00
N LEU A 176 17.76 8.00 -2.96
CA LEU A 176 18.99 7.70 -3.66
C LEU A 176 19.53 8.93 -4.40
N LYS A 177 18.65 9.68 -5.08
CA LYS A 177 19.03 10.93 -5.77
C LYS A 177 19.58 11.96 -4.78
N LYS A 178 18.88 12.17 -3.65
CA LYS A 178 19.32 13.10 -2.59
C LYS A 178 20.66 12.66 -2.00
N ALA A 179 20.85 11.39 -1.68
CA ALA A 179 22.10 10.85 -1.14
C ALA A 179 23.28 11.03 -2.11
N ILE A 180 23.11 10.73 -3.40
CA ILE A 180 24.15 10.96 -4.42
C ILE A 180 24.53 12.43 -4.51
N SER A 181 23.57 13.35 -4.35
CA SER A 181 23.84 14.80 -4.38
C SER A 181 24.68 15.30 -3.21
N ILE A 182 24.60 14.64 -2.04
CA ILE A 182 25.40 14.98 -0.86
C ILE A 182 26.89 14.70 -1.12
N VAL A 183 27.19 13.61 -1.83
CA VAL A 183 28.58 13.14 -2.07
C VAL A 183 29.22 13.83 -3.28
N LYS A 184 28.43 14.36 -4.21
CA LYS A 184 28.93 14.96 -5.46
C LYS A 184 29.37 16.43 -5.29
N ASN A 185 28.85 17.12 -4.28
CA ASN A 185 29.14 18.54 -4.00
C ASN A 185 30.29 18.68 -3.01
#